data_AF-A0AAU7QXJ8-F1
#
_entry.id   AF-A0AAU7QXJ8-F1
#
_cell.length_a   1.000
_cell.length_b   1.000
_cell.length_c   1.000
_cell.angle_alpha   90.00
_cell.angle_beta   90.00
_cell.angle_gamma   90.00
#
_symmetry.space_group_name_H-M   'P 1'
#
loop_
_entity.id
_entity.type
_entity.pdbx_description
1 polymer ?
#
loop_
_entity_poly.entity_id
_entity_poly.type
_entity_poly.pdbx_seq_one_letter_code
_entity_poly.pdbx_strand_id
1 'polypeptide(L)'
;MTDPTSPMPPDQSTSQAGVPPQAAPFPPGAAVPPPAAQFQDGTLAGPPVPTAPGRRSNARAWIVGCIALVVVLCCGGTLIGVFNGADNPDPKSAAASASPSSAAPTTASPTTAAPTTAAPTSAAPATTEPAPTTAPPTPKPKVIKGRGDDVVRIRELSELSVVRFTCKCTSNTVLKSDGDGLLVNEIGSYSGKHWINLEDDSLTTQFEIEASGSWTLTIGTIDQLATKAPTGKAVGKGDDVVVLGGDAAAAKITHRRGDSNFVVYAYSLETGEGGLLINEIGAYSGVRPLSAPALVQITADGSWTITPA
;
A
#
# COMPACT_ATOMS: atom_id res chain seq x y z
N MET A 1 -34.95 -17.65 -86.69
CA MET A 1 -35.68 -18.24 -85.55
C MET A 1 -35.30 -17.47 -84.31
N THR A 2 -36.29 -16.86 -83.70
CA THR A 2 -36.28 -15.96 -82.54
C THR A 2 -36.09 -16.72 -81.24
N ASP A 3 -35.31 -16.18 -80.30
CA ASP A 3 -35.83 -15.87 -78.96
C ASP A 3 -34.99 -14.79 -78.24
N PRO A 4 -35.58 -13.64 -77.86
CA PRO A 4 -34.93 -12.55 -77.13
C PRO A 4 -35.47 -12.45 -75.70
N THR A 5 -34.70 -12.79 -74.66
CA THR A 5 -34.99 -12.30 -73.31
C THR A 5 -33.77 -12.38 -72.40
N SER A 6 -33.10 -11.25 -72.15
CA SER A 6 -32.43 -10.99 -70.87
C SER A 6 -32.27 -9.48 -70.67
N PRO A 7 -32.70 -8.93 -69.53
CA PRO A 7 -32.80 -7.50 -69.32
C PRO A 7 -31.44 -6.86 -68.99
N MET A 8 -31.28 -5.65 -69.50
CA MET A 8 -30.16 -4.73 -69.29
C MET A 8 -30.14 -4.22 -67.84
N PRO A 9 -28.99 -4.26 -67.13
CA PRO A 9 -28.86 -3.60 -65.84
C PRO A 9 -28.68 -2.07 -66.01
N PRO A 10 -29.10 -1.26 -65.01
CA PRO A 10 -29.28 0.19 -65.15
C PRO A 10 -27.97 0.99 -65.17
N ASP A 11 -28.06 2.16 -65.81
CA ASP A 11 -27.05 3.22 -65.88
C ASP A 11 -26.33 3.47 -64.54
N GLN A 12 -25.04 3.14 -64.49
CA GLN A 12 -24.15 3.72 -63.49
C GLN A 12 -23.67 5.09 -63.98
N SER A 13 -24.28 6.12 -63.40
CA SER A 13 -23.76 7.47 -63.38
C SER A 13 -22.39 7.49 -62.72
N THR A 14 -21.35 7.79 -63.52
CA THR A 14 -20.01 8.09 -63.01
C THR A 14 -20.01 9.46 -62.34
N SER A 15 -20.42 9.52 -61.08
CA SER A 15 -20.06 10.65 -60.21
C SER A 15 -18.59 10.52 -59.84
N GLN A 16 -17.74 11.31 -60.51
CA GLN A 16 -16.36 11.55 -60.11
C GLN A 16 -16.33 12.03 -58.65
N ALA A 17 -15.84 11.18 -57.75
CA ALA A 17 -15.39 11.62 -56.44
C ALA A 17 -14.11 12.45 -56.62
N GLY A 18 -14.16 13.72 -56.23
CA GLY A 18 -13.01 14.62 -56.22
C GLY A 18 -11.91 14.06 -55.32
N VAL A 19 -10.75 13.81 -55.92
CA VAL A 19 -9.50 13.56 -55.21
C VAL A 19 -9.05 14.89 -54.58
N PRO A 20 -8.75 14.96 -53.27
CA PRO A 20 -8.17 16.17 -52.70
C PRO A 20 -6.77 16.41 -53.28
N PRO A 21 -6.36 17.66 -53.56
CA PRO A 21 -5.07 17.94 -54.17
C PRO A 21 -3.93 17.48 -53.27
N GLN A 22 -3.03 16.69 -53.86
CA GLN A 22 -1.79 16.22 -53.27
C GLN A 22 -0.89 17.42 -52.93
N ALA A 23 -0.46 17.53 -51.67
CA ALA A 23 0.47 18.57 -51.26
C ALA A 23 1.84 18.38 -51.95
N ALA A 24 2.40 19.47 -52.47
CA ALA A 24 3.71 19.47 -53.13
C ALA A 24 4.83 19.04 -52.15
N PRO A 25 5.86 18.32 -52.62
CA PRO A 25 7.00 17.95 -51.77
C PRO A 25 7.84 19.20 -51.42
N PHE A 26 8.07 19.40 -50.12
CA PHE A 26 8.96 20.43 -49.59
C PHE A 26 10.43 20.14 -49.97
N PRO A 27 11.25 21.17 -50.25
CA PRO A 27 12.68 21.00 -50.50
C PRO A 27 13.41 20.60 -49.20
N PRO A 28 14.54 19.86 -49.28
CA PRO A 28 15.28 19.41 -48.10
C PRO A 28 15.96 20.61 -47.42
N GLY A 29 15.40 21.06 -46.30
CA GLY A 29 16.00 22.04 -45.40
C GLY A 29 17.08 21.42 -44.52
N ALA A 30 18.17 22.17 -44.35
CA ALA A 30 19.46 21.76 -43.79
C ALA A 30 19.41 21.06 -42.41
N ALA A 31 20.33 20.10 -42.25
CA ALA A 31 20.62 19.42 -40.99
C ALA A 31 21.04 20.41 -39.90
N VAL A 32 20.35 20.35 -38.76
CA VAL A 32 20.75 21.02 -37.52
C VAL A 32 21.91 20.22 -36.90
N PRO A 33 23.11 20.82 -36.68
CA PRO A 33 24.19 20.11 -36.01
C PRO A 33 23.90 19.95 -34.51
N PRO A 34 24.35 18.85 -33.87
CA PRO A 34 24.20 18.67 -32.43
C PRO A 34 25.05 19.70 -31.66
N PRO A 35 24.64 20.14 -30.46
CA PRO A 35 25.44 21.06 -29.66
C PRO A 35 26.75 20.41 -29.23
N ALA A 36 27.84 21.16 -29.42
CA ALA A 36 29.22 20.75 -29.18
C ALA A 36 29.50 20.49 -27.68
N ALA A 37 30.27 19.43 -27.43
CA ALA A 37 30.93 19.20 -26.15
C ALA A 37 31.96 20.30 -25.87
N GLN A 38 31.86 20.93 -24.69
CA GLN A 38 32.93 21.77 -24.16
C GLN A 38 33.68 20.99 -23.06
N PHE A 39 34.91 20.62 -23.37
CA PHE A 39 35.95 20.35 -22.38
C PHE A 39 36.85 21.60 -22.29
N GLN A 40 37.19 22.05 -21.08
CA GLN A 40 38.56 22.01 -20.56
C GLN A 40 38.70 22.66 -19.16
N ASP A 41 39.42 21.92 -18.30
CA ASP A 41 40.45 22.32 -17.31
C ASP A 41 40.21 23.56 -16.41
N GLY A 42 40.39 23.56 -15.09
CA GLY A 42 41.15 22.68 -14.20
C GLY A 42 41.94 23.56 -13.23
N THR A 43 41.72 23.45 -11.91
CA THR A 43 42.72 23.82 -10.88
C THR A 43 42.44 23.10 -9.54
N LEU A 44 43.47 22.40 -9.09
CA LEU A 44 43.72 21.74 -7.79
C LEU A 44 43.87 22.83 -6.68
N ALA A 45 43.80 22.65 -5.35
CA ALA A 45 43.93 21.51 -4.45
C ALA A 45 43.41 21.87 -3.03
N GLY A 46 43.13 20.86 -2.21
CA GLY A 46 43.09 20.93 -0.73
C GLY A 46 42.66 19.59 -0.11
N PRO A 47 43.50 18.91 0.70
CA PRO A 47 43.18 17.58 1.26
C PRO A 47 42.18 17.65 2.45
N PRO A 48 41.44 16.56 2.74
CA PRO A 48 40.29 16.57 3.65
C PRO A 48 40.65 16.38 5.13
N VAL A 49 39.87 17.01 6.01
CA VAL A 49 39.84 16.74 7.47
C VAL A 49 38.96 15.50 7.73
N PRO A 50 39.39 14.52 8.54
CA PRO A 50 38.63 13.30 8.78
C PRO A 50 37.49 13.53 9.79
N THR A 51 36.25 13.30 9.39
CA THR A 51 35.11 13.10 10.29
C THR A 51 34.76 11.61 10.38
N ALA A 52 34.42 11.18 11.60
CA ALA A 52 34.26 9.80 12.04
C ALA A 52 33.25 8.97 11.20
N PRO A 53 33.39 7.62 11.16
CA PRO A 53 32.56 6.79 10.30
C PRO A 53 31.14 6.64 10.85
N GLY A 54 30.20 7.39 10.28
CA GLY A 54 28.77 7.08 10.35
C GLY A 54 28.50 5.77 9.60
N ARG A 55 27.85 4.83 10.30
CA ARG A 55 27.52 3.48 9.83
C ARG A 55 26.65 3.55 8.58
N ARG A 56 27.23 3.34 7.40
CA ARG A 56 26.52 3.27 6.11
C ARG A 56 25.92 1.87 5.98
N SER A 57 24.59 1.76 5.98
CA SER A 57 23.89 0.57 5.48
C SER A 57 23.97 0.61 3.95
N ASN A 58 24.60 -0.41 3.37
CA ASN A 58 24.74 -0.54 1.93
C ASN A 58 23.46 -1.16 1.37
N ALA A 59 22.53 -0.34 0.88
CA ALA A 59 21.45 -0.81 0.03
C ALA A 59 21.40 0.07 -1.22
N ARG A 60 22.24 -0.24 -2.20
CA ARG A 60 22.09 0.27 -3.56
C ARG A 60 22.26 -0.86 -4.57
N ALA A 61 21.38 -0.81 -5.57
CA ALA A 61 21.22 -1.67 -6.73
C ALA A 61 20.65 -3.06 -6.36
N TRP A 62 19.63 -3.60 -7.01
CA TRP A 62 19.42 -3.66 -8.46
C TRP A 62 17.94 -3.51 -8.86
N ILE A 63 17.67 -2.66 -9.85
CA ILE A 63 16.56 -2.79 -10.80
C ILE A 63 17.22 -2.94 -12.16
N VAL A 64 16.90 -4.04 -12.87
CA VAL A 64 16.54 -4.15 -14.30
C VAL A 64 16.53 -5.64 -14.67
N GLY A 65 15.34 -6.13 -15.01
CA GLY A 65 15.08 -7.06 -16.11
C GLY A 65 15.57 -8.51 -16.01
N CYS A 66 14.62 -9.46 -16.09
CA CYS A 66 14.72 -10.61 -17.00
C CYS A 66 13.34 -11.29 -17.17
N ILE A 67 12.64 -10.89 -18.23
CA ILE A 67 11.83 -11.84 -19.02
C ILE A 67 12.83 -12.76 -19.70
N ALA A 68 12.91 -14.03 -19.27
CA ALA A 68 13.24 -15.23 -20.06
C ALA A 68 13.77 -16.37 -19.17
N LEU A 69 12.87 -17.21 -18.62
CA LEU A 69 13.16 -18.64 -18.43
C LEU A 69 11.86 -19.45 -18.17
N VAL A 70 11.09 -19.73 -19.22
CA VAL A 70 10.14 -20.86 -19.22
C VAL A 70 10.45 -21.73 -20.43
N VAL A 71 11.45 -22.60 -20.26
CA VAL A 71 11.59 -23.85 -21.03
C VAL A 71 12.04 -24.94 -20.05
N VAL A 72 11.08 -25.80 -19.71
CA VAL A 72 11.22 -27.24 -19.41
C VAL A 72 12.10 -27.65 -18.23
N LEU A 73 11.46 -28.16 -17.17
CA LEU A 73 11.76 -29.52 -16.72
C LEU A 73 10.56 -30.16 -15.99
N CYS A 74 9.92 -31.10 -16.69
CA CYS A 74 9.06 -32.11 -16.11
C CYS A 74 9.89 -33.19 -15.40
N CYS A 75 9.22 -33.87 -14.45
CA CYS A 75 9.50 -35.24 -13.98
C CYS A 75 10.64 -35.45 -12.97
N GLY A 76 10.23 -35.85 -11.76
CA GLY A 76 10.68 -37.12 -11.18
C GLY A 76 11.51 -37.01 -9.91
N GLY A 77 11.12 -37.79 -8.89
CA GLY A 77 12.07 -38.26 -7.87
C GLY A 77 11.55 -38.26 -6.44
N THR A 78 10.75 -39.26 -6.09
CA THR A 78 10.52 -39.73 -4.72
C THR A 78 11.81 -40.20 -4.05
N LEU A 79 12.06 -39.86 -2.78
CA LEU A 79 12.83 -40.71 -1.87
C LEU A 79 12.28 -40.67 -0.44
N ILE A 80 12.15 -41.88 0.09
CA ILE A 80 11.68 -42.32 1.41
C ILE A 80 12.82 -42.21 2.42
N GLY A 81 12.52 -41.83 3.67
CA GLY A 81 13.45 -41.91 4.79
C GLY A 81 12.70 -42.10 6.11
N VAL A 82 12.58 -43.35 6.53
CA VAL A 82 11.99 -43.82 7.80
C VAL A 82 13.03 -43.71 8.91
N PHE A 83 12.67 -43.16 10.08
CA PHE A 83 13.30 -43.52 11.34
C PHE A 83 12.25 -43.66 12.45
N ASN A 84 12.11 -44.91 12.91
CA ASN A 84 11.44 -45.31 14.14
C ASN A 84 12.31 -44.93 15.35
N GLY A 85 11.66 -44.54 16.44
CA GLY A 85 12.29 -44.39 17.76
C GLY A 85 11.20 -44.15 18.81
N ALA A 86 10.53 -45.23 19.21
CA ALA A 86 9.70 -45.26 20.40
C ALA A 86 10.61 -45.26 21.63
N ASP A 87 10.23 -44.54 22.69
CA ASP A 87 10.25 -45.06 24.06
C ASP A 87 9.52 -44.10 24.99
N ASN A 88 8.42 -44.60 25.55
CA ASN A 88 7.67 -44.02 26.67
C ASN A 88 8.11 -44.78 27.92
N PRO A 89 8.20 -44.11 29.09
CA PRO A 89 7.49 -44.71 30.22
C PRO A 89 6.86 -43.67 31.16
N ASP A 90 5.56 -43.84 31.39
CA ASP A 90 4.89 -43.48 32.66
C ASP A 90 4.94 -44.69 33.60
N PRO A 91 5.00 -44.48 34.94
CA PRO A 91 3.77 -44.73 35.71
C PRO A 91 3.53 -43.79 36.91
N LYS A 92 2.30 -43.26 36.98
CA LYS A 92 1.32 -43.30 38.09
C LYS A 92 1.85 -43.40 39.54
N SER A 93 1.45 -42.46 40.42
CA SER A 93 0.44 -42.68 41.49
C SER A 93 0.39 -41.58 42.58
N ALA A 94 -0.86 -41.21 42.92
CA ALA A 94 -1.42 -40.91 44.25
C ALA A 94 -1.09 -39.62 45.05
N ALA A 95 -2.14 -38.78 45.14
CA ALA A 95 -2.90 -38.41 46.36
C ALA A 95 -2.38 -37.31 47.33
N ALA A 96 -3.10 -36.18 47.26
CA ALA A 96 -3.81 -35.47 48.33
C ALA A 96 -3.11 -35.12 49.66
N SER A 97 -3.12 -33.82 50.02
CA SER A 97 -3.86 -33.34 51.19
C SER A 97 -3.96 -31.82 51.22
N ALA A 98 -5.19 -31.30 51.11
CA ALA A 98 -5.53 -29.94 51.48
C ALA A 98 -5.65 -29.85 53.02
N SER A 99 -5.22 -28.75 53.61
CA SER A 99 -5.48 -28.45 55.02
C SER A 99 -6.16 -27.07 55.12
N PRO A 100 -7.37 -26.97 55.68
CA PRO A 100 -8.03 -25.69 55.94
C PRO A 100 -7.53 -25.11 57.27
N SER A 101 -7.01 -23.88 57.26
CA SER A 101 -6.74 -23.16 58.51
C SER A 101 -8.02 -22.47 58.97
N SER A 102 -8.49 -22.91 60.13
CA SER A 102 -9.66 -22.42 60.88
C SER A 102 -9.55 -20.94 61.22
N ALA A 103 -10.68 -20.23 61.11
CA ALA A 103 -10.92 -18.96 61.79
C ALA A 103 -11.13 -19.21 63.31
N ALA A 104 -10.70 -18.25 64.13
CA ALA A 104 -11.02 -18.17 65.55
C ALA A 104 -11.20 -16.69 65.97
N PRO A 105 -12.00 -16.40 67.02
CA PRO A 105 -12.78 -15.17 67.13
C PRO A 105 -12.08 -14.02 67.86
N THR A 106 -12.69 -12.87 67.64
CA THR A 106 -12.53 -11.54 68.24
C THR A 106 -12.43 -11.54 69.77
N THR A 107 -11.54 -10.71 70.33
CA THR A 107 -11.68 -10.16 71.69
C THR A 107 -11.31 -8.69 71.63
N ALA A 108 -12.31 -7.84 71.91
CA ALA A 108 -12.19 -6.39 71.97
C ALA A 108 -11.52 -5.95 73.28
N SER A 109 -10.52 -5.09 73.18
CA SER A 109 -9.91 -4.38 74.32
C SER A 109 -10.55 -3.00 74.47
N PRO A 110 -10.82 -2.51 75.70
CA PRO A 110 -11.53 -1.26 75.92
C PRO A 110 -10.70 -0.03 75.53
N THR A 111 -11.37 0.84 74.76
CA THR A 111 -10.96 2.19 74.35
C THR A 111 -10.80 3.10 75.57
N THR A 112 -9.59 3.62 75.78
CA THR A 112 -9.37 4.79 76.64
C THR A 112 -9.43 6.03 75.75
N ALA A 113 -10.43 6.88 75.96
CA ALA A 113 -10.60 8.13 75.23
C ALA A 113 -9.58 9.17 75.70
N ALA A 114 -8.65 9.54 74.83
CA ALA A 114 -7.84 10.74 74.99
C ALA A 114 -8.68 11.98 74.61
N PRO A 115 -8.54 13.12 75.30
CA PRO A 115 -9.25 14.34 74.94
C PRO A 115 -8.75 14.84 73.58
N THR A 116 -9.62 14.76 72.58
CA THR A 116 -9.36 15.32 71.25
C THR A 116 -9.78 16.79 71.26
N THR A 117 -8.81 17.68 71.26
CA THR A 117 -9.02 19.10 70.94
C THR A 117 -9.51 19.19 69.49
N ALA A 118 -10.70 19.73 69.29
CA ALA A 118 -11.25 19.97 67.95
C ALA A 118 -10.36 20.98 67.21
N ALA A 119 -9.63 20.51 66.20
CA ALA A 119 -9.02 21.38 65.21
C ALA A 119 -10.14 22.00 64.34
N PRO A 120 -10.03 23.27 63.93
CA PRO A 120 -11.02 23.89 63.06
C PRO A 120 -11.04 23.17 61.71
N THR A 121 -12.16 22.51 61.40
CA THR A 121 -12.42 21.98 60.06
C THR A 121 -12.65 23.15 59.12
N SER A 122 -11.58 23.61 58.47
CA SER A 122 -11.67 24.43 57.26
C SER A 122 -12.22 23.54 56.15
N ALA A 123 -13.39 23.87 55.61
CA ALA A 123 -13.94 23.21 54.45
C ALA A 123 -12.98 23.42 53.27
N ALA A 124 -12.36 22.33 52.80
CA ALA A 124 -11.54 22.37 51.61
C ALA A 124 -12.40 22.87 50.43
N PRO A 125 -11.95 23.89 49.67
CA PRO A 125 -12.69 24.35 48.51
C PRO A 125 -12.87 23.19 47.53
N ALA A 126 -14.12 22.95 47.14
CA ALA A 126 -14.45 21.98 46.11
C ALA A 126 -13.70 22.36 44.83
N THR A 127 -12.65 21.60 44.52
CA THR A 127 -11.92 21.74 43.26
C THR A 127 -12.88 21.32 42.16
N THR A 128 -13.37 22.31 41.42
CA THR A 128 -14.25 22.07 40.26
C THR A 128 -13.38 21.44 39.18
N GLU A 129 -13.67 20.18 38.84
CA GLU A 129 -13.02 19.49 37.74
C GLU A 129 -13.24 20.31 36.46
N PRO A 130 -12.16 20.69 35.74
CA PRO A 130 -12.30 21.46 34.51
C PRO A 130 -13.11 20.66 33.49
N ALA A 131 -14.07 21.33 32.85
CA ALA A 131 -14.87 20.74 31.79
C ALA A 131 -13.97 20.15 30.69
N PRO A 132 -14.34 19.00 30.08
CA PRO A 132 -13.52 18.36 29.06
C PRO A 132 -13.26 19.35 27.91
N THR A 133 -11.99 19.63 27.66
CA THR A 133 -11.58 20.45 26.52
C THR A 133 -11.88 19.66 25.24
N THR A 134 -12.79 20.18 24.42
CA THR A 134 -13.11 19.61 23.10
C THR A 134 -11.83 19.54 22.27
N ALA A 135 -11.47 18.32 21.83
CA ALA A 135 -10.31 18.12 20.96
C ALA A 135 -10.44 18.97 19.68
N PRO A 136 -9.33 19.53 19.15
CA PRO A 136 -9.35 20.28 17.90
C PRO A 136 -9.97 19.46 16.76
N PRO A 137 -10.68 20.11 15.82
CA PRO A 137 -11.23 19.40 14.67
C PRO A 137 -10.10 18.77 13.85
N THR A 138 -10.23 17.48 13.53
CA THR A 138 -9.27 16.76 12.69
C THR A 138 -9.15 17.47 11.33
N PRO A 139 -7.94 17.71 10.80
CA PRO A 139 -7.78 18.30 9.48
C PRO A 139 -8.50 17.46 8.42
N LYS A 140 -8.90 18.07 7.31
CA LYS A 140 -9.57 17.37 6.19
C LYS A 140 -8.55 16.91 5.15
N PRO A 141 -8.83 15.85 4.38
CA PRO A 141 -7.99 15.45 3.24
C PRO A 141 -7.85 16.58 2.22
N LYS A 142 -6.66 16.70 1.64
CA LYS A 142 -6.36 17.62 0.55
C LYS A 142 -6.84 17.02 -0.77
N VAL A 143 -7.70 17.72 -1.51
CA VAL A 143 -8.26 17.24 -2.78
C VAL A 143 -7.83 18.15 -3.91
N ILE A 144 -7.24 17.57 -4.95
CA ILE A 144 -6.69 18.25 -6.12
C ILE A 144 -7.31 17.61 -7.36
N LYS A 145 -7.72 18.44 -8.33
CA LYS A 145 -8.36 17.99 -9.56
C LYS A 145 -7.62 18.56 -10.75
N GLY A 146 -7.58 17.79 -11.83
CA GLY A 146 -7.01 18.24 -13.09
C GLY A 146 -7.47 17.39 -14.26
N ARG A 147 -6.83 17.61 -15.40
CA ARG A 147 -7.09 16.90 -16.66
C ARG A 147 -5.80 16.91 -17.47
N GLY A 148 -5.55 15.82 -18.19
CA GLY A 148 -4.30 15.74 -18.94
C GLY A 148 -3.14 15.45 -18.00
N ASP A 149 -1.95 15.55 -18.57
CA ASP A 149 -0.70 15.46 -17.84
C ASP A 149 -0.54 16.69 -16.93
N ASP A 150 0.01 16.50 -15.74
CA ASP A 150 0.22 17.57 -14.77
C ASP A 150 1.32 17.23 -13.76
N VAL A 151 1.83 18.25 -13.09
CA VAL A 151 2.78 18.13 -11.99
C VAL A 151 2.23 18.84 -10.76
N VAL A 152 1.88 18.06 -9.74
CA VAL A 152 1.28 18.56 -8.50
C VAL A 152 2.33 18.64 -7.41
N ARG A 153 2.70 19.85 -6.99
CA ARG A 153 3.62 20.08 -5.88
C ARG A 153 2.88 20.11 -4.54
N ILE A 154 3.39 19.36 -3.57
CA ILE A 154 2.85 19.30 -2.21
C ILE A 154 3.90 19.83 -1.24
N ARG A 155 3.52 20.90 -0.53
CA ARG A 155 4.27 21.38 0.62
C ARG A 155 3.73 20.68 1.86
N GLU A 156 4.60 20.41 2.83
CA GLU A 156 4.23 19.94 4.17
C GLU A 156 3.60 18.53 4.18
N LEU A 157 4.20 17.59 3.45
CA LEU A 157 3.85 16.17 3.51
C LEU A 157 5.05 15.37 4.02
N SER A 158 5.19 15.27 5.34
CA SER A 158 6.34 14.63 6.00
C SER A 158 6.00 13.32 6.71
N GLU A 159 4.73 12.94 6.76
CA GLU A 159 4.27 11.75 7.49
C GLU A 159 3.70 10.71 6.52
N LEU A 160 3.72 9.45 6.95
CA LEU A 160 3.03 8.35 6.29
C LEU A 160 1.58 8.73 5.99
N SER A 161 1.26 8.73 4.71
CA SER A 161 -0.02 9.20 4.20
C SER A 161 -0.59 8.20 3.22
N VAL A 162 -1.87 8.37 2.90
CA VAL A 162 -2.56 7.62 1.85
C VAL A 162 -2.96 8.60 0.76
N VAL A 163 -2.81 8.17 -0.48
CA VAL A 163 -3.37 8.83 -1.65
C VAL A 163 -4.50 8.01 -2.22
N ARG A 164 -5.59 8.67 -2.58
CA ARG A 164 -6.64 8.10 -3.43
C ARG A 164 -6.60 8.82 -4.77
N PHE A 165 -6.35 8.06 -5.83
CA PHE A 165 -6.32 8.58 -7.18
C PHE A 165 -7.45 8.01 -8.01
N THR A 166 -8.12 8.88 -8.76
CA THR A 166 -9.15 8.47 -9.72
C THR A 166 -8.91 9.15 -11.05
N CYS A 167 -9.01 8.40 -12.15
CA CYS A 167 -8.83 8.89 -13.52
C CYS A 167 -10.01 8.42 -14.36
N LYS A 168 -10.73 9.35 -14.99
CA LYS A 168 -11.70 9.04 -16.05
C LYS A 168 -11.00 9.06 -17.40
N CYS A 169 -10.16 8.06 -17.61
CA CYS A 169 -9.16 8.02 -18.67
C CYS A 169 -9.45 6.82 -19.58
N THR A 170 -8.99 6.89 -20.83
CA THR A 170 -9.22 5.86 -21.87
C THR A 170 -7.92 5.34 -22.46
N SER A 171 -6.79 5.98 -22.14
CA SER A 171 -5.43 5.57 -22.46
C SER A 171 -4.61 5.56 -21.16
N ASN A 172 -3.31 5.79 -21.24
CA ASN A 172 -2.40 5.85 -20.10
C ASN A 172 -2.97 6.63 -18.91
N THR A 173 -2.84 6.02 -17.75
CA THR A 173 -3.12 6.56 -16.43
C THR A 173 -1.93 6.25 -15.54
N VAL A 174 -1.08 7.26 -15.33
CA VAL A 174 0.13 7.16 -14.54
C VAL A 174 0.07 8.15 -13.38
N LEU A 175 0.41 7.68 -12.19
CA LEU A 175 0.69 8.52 -11.03
C LEU A 175 2.04 8.10 -10.47
N LYS A 176 2.96 9.05 -10.36
CA LYS A 176 4.29 8.85 -9.81
C LYS A 176 4.56 9.87 -8.72
N SER A 177 5.12 9.42 -7.61
CA SER A 177 5.72 10.26 -6.57
C SER A 177 7.24 10.36 -6.78
N ASP A 178 7.84 11.48 -6.40
CA ASP A 178 9.29 11.65 -6.32
C ASP A 178 9.94 10.89 -5.15
N GLY A 179 9.16 10.59 -4.10
CA GLY A 179 9.58 9.79 -2.95
C GLY A 179 9.42 8.29 -3.19
N ASP A 180 8.18 7.83 -3.38
CA ASP A 180 7.84 6.41 -3.46
C ASP A 180 7.86 5.83 -4.89
N GLY A 181 8.15 6.64 -5.91
CA GLY A 181 8.22 6.20 -7.30
C GLY A 181 6.85 5.95 -7.94
N LEU A 182 6.76 4.90 -8.77
CA LEU A 182 5.58 4.63 -9.59
C LEU A 182 4.45 4.02 -8.74
N LEU A 183 3.36 4.77 -8.56
CA LEU A 183 2.22 4.35 -7.74
C LEU A 183 1.10 3.73 -8.59
N VAL A 184 0.85 4.28 -9.77
CA VAL A 184 -0.18 3.79 -10.71
C VAL A 184 0.42 3.75 -12.11
N ASN A 185 0.19 2.65 -12.83
CA ASN A 185 0.57 2.51 -14.23
C ASN A 185 -0.43 1.61 -14.94
N GLU A 186 -1.51 2.22 -15.41
CA GLU A 186 -2.67 1.52 -15.96
C GLU A 186 -3.08 2.07 -17.32
N ILE A 187 -3.89 1.30 -18.05
CA ILE A 187 -4.56 1.76 -19.27
C ILE A 187 -6.05 1.88 -19.00
N GLY A 188 -6.61 3.06 -19.27
CA GLY A 188 -8.02 3.35 -19.11
C GLY A 188 -8.35 3.95 -17.74
N SER A 189 -9.57 3.72 -17.26
CA SER A 189 -10.05 4.34 -16.03
C SER A 189 -9.44 3.68 -14.80
N TYR A 190 -9.12 4.49 -13.80
CA TYR A 190 -8.54 4.01 -12.55
C TYR A 190 -9.26 4.58 -11.33
N SER A 191 -9.32 3.80 -10.25
CA SER A 191 -9.72 4.24 -8.92
C SER A 191 -9.12 3.31 -7.86
N GLY A 192 -8.14 3.80 -7.12
CA GLY A 192 -7.46 3.01 -6.09
C GLY A 192 -6.78 3.87 -5.03
N LYS A 193 -6.21 3.21 -4.03
CA LYS A 193 -5.47 3.86 -2.94
C LYS A 193 -4.08 3.26 -2.79
N HIS A 194 -3.10 4.11 -2.47
CA HIS A 194 -1.71 3.74 -2.19
C HIS A 194 -1.22 4.52 -0.97
N TRP A 195 -0.37 3.93 -0.15
CA TRP A 195 0.37 4.71 0.85
C TRP A 195 1.57 5.38 0.20
N ILE A 196 2.10 6.38 0.89
CA ILE A 196 3.31 7.10 0.54
C ILE A 196 4.04 7.50 1.81
N ASN A 197 5.34 7.79 1.70
CA ASN A 197 6.19 8.16 2.83
C ASN A 197 6.19 7.10 3.93
N LEU A 198 6.23 5.81 3.56
CA LEU A 198 6.42 4.74 4.54
C LEU A 198 7.86 4.73 5.08
N GLU A 199 8.82 5.11 4.24
CA GLU A 199 10.23 5.25 4.60
C GLU A 199 10.59 6.73 4.84
N ASP A 200 11.40 7.01 5.87
CA ASP A 200 11.72 8.37 6.34
C ASP A 200 12.58 9.20 5.37
N ASP A 201 13.33 8.55 4.46
CA ASP A 201 14.30 9.21 3.58
C ASP A 201 13.77 9.49 2.16
N SER A 202 12.54 9.09 1.88
CA SER A 202 11.93 9.13 0.55
C SER A 202 10.61 9.92 0.58
N LEU A 203 10.68 11.16 1.07
CA LEU A 203 9.50 12.01 1.21
C LEU A 203 8.97 12.50 -0.14
N THR A 204 7.66 12.32 -0.33
CA THR A 204 6.90 12.83 -1.46
C THR A 204 6.74 14.35 -1.36
N THR A 205 7.32 15.09 -2.31
CA THR A 205 7.12 16.54 -2.48
C THR A 205 6.38 16.88 -3.76
N GLN A 206 6.27 15.92 -4.68
CA GLN A 206 5.67 16.11 -5.99
C GLN A 206 5.02 14.85 -6.50
N PHE A 207 3.89 15.02 -7.19
CA PHE A 207 3.32 14.00 -8.05
C PHE A 207 3.46 14.41 -9.52
N GLU A 208 3.90 13.48 -10.34
CA GLU A 208 3.82 13.54 -11.80
C GLU A 208 2.64 12.67 -12.25
N ILE A 209 1.79 13.24 -13.12
CA ILE A 209 0.58 12.60 -13.62
C ILE A 209 0.66 12.58 -15.15
N GLU A 210 0.47 11.41 -15.74
CA GLU A 210 0.17 11.24 -17.17
C GLU A 210 -1.26 10.72 -17.28
N ALA A 211 -2.14 11.44 -17.97
CA ALA A 211 -3.55 11.08 -17.99
C ALA A 211 -4.25 11.55 -19.25
N SER A 212 -4.97 10.65 -19.92
CA SER A 212 -5.75 11.03 -21.11
C SER A 212 -7.08 11.74 -20.79
N GLY A 213 -7.41 11.94 -19.51
CA GLY A 213 -8.74 12.35 -19.05
C GLY A 213 -8.72 13.19 -17.78
N SER A 214 -9.89 13.39 -17.16
CA SER A 214 -9.99 14.16 -15.91
C SER A 214 -9.67 13.27 -14.72
N TRP A 215 -8.89 13.79 -13.78
CA TRP A 215 -8.46 13.05 -12.61
C TRP A 215 -8.71 13.81 -11.31
N THR A 216 -8.63 13.08 -10.20
CA THR A 216 -8.68 13.63 -8.84
C THR A 216 -7.67 12.89 -7.99
N LEU A 217 -6.78 13.64 -7.34
CA LEU A 217 -5.83 13.18 -6.36
C LEU A 217 -6.27 13.68 -4.98
N THR A 218 -6.56 12.76 -4.08
CA THR A 218 -6.87 13.05 -2.67
C THR A 218 -5.73 12.55 -1.81
N ILE A 219 -5.19 13.40 -0.95
CA ILE A 219 -4.09 13.09 -0.03
C ILE A 219 -4.60 13.27 1.39
N GLY A 220 -4.33 12.32 2.27
CA GLY A 220 -4.78 12.37 3.65
C GLY A 220 -4.06 11.35 4.52
N THR A 221 -4.30 11.40 5.82
CA THR A 221 -3.73 10.44 6.76
C THR A 221 -4.32 9.04 6.56
N ILE A 222 -3.68 8.03 7.14
CA ILE A 222 -4.19 6.65 7.19
C ILE A 222 -5.62 6.62 7.76
N ASP A 223 -5.91 7.43 8.79
CA ASP A 223 -7.22 7.47 9.41
C ASP A 223 -8.32 8.06 8.55
N GLN A 224 -7.96 8.98 7.66
CA GLN A 224 -8.92 9.61 6.78
C GLN A 224 -9.28 8.76 5.57
N LEU A 225 -8.31 8.02 5.02
CA LEU A 225 -8.44 7.43 3.68
C LEU A 225 -8.31 5.91 3.62
N ALA A 226 -7.59 5.27 4.55
CA ALA A 226 -7.45 3.82 4.52
C ALA A 226 -8.80 3.13 4.82
N THR A 227 -9.05 2.01 4.14
CA THR A 227 -10.19 1.14 4.44
C THR A 227 -9.99 0.54 5.83
N LYS A 228 -10.94 0.73 6.75
CA LYS A 228 -10.85 0.20 8.12
C LYS A 228 -11.47 -1.19 8.21
N ALA A 229 -10.72 -2.14 8.77
CA ALA A 229 -11.14 -3.52 8.96
C ALA A 229 -10.83 -3.97 10.41
N PRO A 230 -11.59 -3.46 11.41
CA PRO A 230 -11.25 -3.61 12.83
C PRO A 230 -11.27 -5.06 13.33
N THR A 231 -11.98 -5.96 12.64
CA THR A 231 -12.08 -7.38 12.98
C THR A 231 -11.06 -8.26 12.24
N GLY A 232 -10.11 -7.65 11.53
CA GLY A 232 -9.15 -8.35 10.67
C GLY A 232 -9.75 -8.91 9.37
N LYS A 233 -11.05 -8.71 9.13
CA LYS A 233 -11.74 -9.11 7.91
C LYS A 233 -11.90 -7.92 6.97
N ALA A 234 -11.41 -8.06 5.75
CA ALA A 234 -11.53 -7.04 4.71
C ALA A 234 -11.96 -7.66 3.37
N VAL A 235 -12.71 -6.90 2.60
CA VAL A 235 -13.09 -7.23 1.22
C VAL A 235 -12.95 -5.99 0.36
N GLY A 236 -12.55 -6.15 -0.89
CA GLY A 236 -12.41 -5.02 -1.80
C GLY A 236 -12.23 -5.44 -3.25
N LYS A 237 -11.98 -4.44 -4.10
CA LYS A 237 -11.68 -4.60 -5.52
C LYS A 237 -10.71 -3.50 -5.93
N GLY A 238 -9.76 -3.83 -6.80
CA GLY A 238 -8.76 -2.86 -7.20
C GLY A 238 -7.72 -2.63 -6.10
N ASP A 239 -6.88 -1.65 -6.35
CA ASP A 239 -5.87 -1.21 -5.39
C ASP A 239 -6.49 -0.57 -4.14
N ASP A 240 -5.98 -0.95 -2.97
CA ASP A 240 -6.46 -0.45 -1.69
C ASP A 240 -5.35 -0.40 -0.63
N VAL A 241 -5.54 0.46 0.36
CA VAL A 241 -4.79 0.49 1.62
C VAL A 241 -5.76 0.21 2.76
N VAL A 242 -5.50 -0.85 3.51
CA VAL A 242 -6.36 -1.36 4.57
C VAL A 242 -5.63 -1.28 5.91
N VAL A 243 -6.33 -0.81 6.94
CA VAL A 243 -5.93 -0.99 8.33
C VAL A 243 -6.67 -2.20 8.88
N LEU A 244 -5.95 -3.31 9.03
CA LEU A 244 -6.45 -4.52 9.68
C LEU A 244 -6.27 -4.40 11.19
N GLY A 245 -7.36 -4.59 11.93
CA GLY A 245 -7.33 -4.80 13.38
C GLY A 245 -7.27 -6.28 13.76
N GLY A 246 -7.41 -6.57 15.05
CA GLY A 246 -7.31 -7.92 15.61
C GLY A 246 -5.88 -8.34 15.93
N ASP A 247 -5.72 -9.60 16.30
CA ASP A 247 -4.51 -10.23 16.86
C ASP A 247 -4.06 -11.46 16.06
N ALA A 248 -4.49 -11.55 14.79
CA ALA A 248 -4.16 -12.66 13.92
C ALA A 248 -2.65 -12.71 13.61
N ALA A 249 -2.08 -13.92 13.60
CA ALA A 249 -0.70 -14.19 13.16
C ALA A 249 -0.61 -14.72 11.72
N ALA A 250 -1.75 -15.03 11.12
CA ALA A 250 -1.88 -15.43 9.72
C ALA A 250 -3.20 -14.92 9.14
N ALA A 251 -3.23 -14.76 7.82
CA ALA A 251 -4.43 -14.39 7.09
C ALA A 251 -4.60 -15.27 5.85
N LYS A 252 -5.84 -15.73 5.62
CA LYS A 252 -6.28 -16.26 4.34
C LYS A 252 -6.59 -15.09 3.42
N ILE A 253 -5.92 -15.05 2.29
CA ILE A 253 -6.04 -13.99 1.28
C ILE A 253 -6.52 -14.63 -0.02
N THR A 254 -7.48 -14.00 -0.69
CA THR A 254 -7.95 -14.43 -2.02
C THR A 254 -7.97 -13.27 -3.00
N HIS A 255 -7.77 -13.58 -4.28
CA HIS A 255 -7.94 -12.69 -5.43
C HIS A 255 -8.73 -13.44 -6.50
N ARG A 256 -9.82 -12.84 -6.98
CA ARG A 256 -10.76 -13.46 -7.93
C ARG A 256 -11.16 -12.44 -8.98
N ARG A 257 -11.40 -12.93 -10.20
CA ARG A 257 -11.78 -12.12 -11.37
C ARG A 257 -10.76 -11.01 -11.66
N GLY A 258 -9.50 -11.34 -11.50
CA GLY A 258 -8.36 -10.52 -11.90
C GLY A 258 -7.34 -11.46 -12.53
N ASP A 259 -6.69 -10.96 -13.57
CA ASP A 259 -5.79 -11.73 -14.45
C ASP A 259 -4.39 -11.09 -14.53
N SER A 260 -4.19 -9.94 -13.85
CA SER A 260 -2.96 -9.15 -13.83
C SER A 260 -2.20 -9.33 -12.50
N ASN A 261 -1.21 -8.48 -12.24
CA ASN A 261 -0.43 -8.55 -11.00
C ASN A 261 -1.33 -8.42 -9.76
N PHE A 262 -1.18 -9.36 -8.84
CA PHE A 262 -1.76 -9.33 -7.51
C PHE A 262 -0.64 -9.27 -6.49
N VAL A 263 -0.47 -8.09 -5.90
CA VAL A 263 0.62 -7.80 -4.96
C VAL A 263 0.03 -7.38 -3.61
N VAL A 264 0.55 -7.95 -2.54
CA VAL A 264 0.15 -7.58 -1.18
C VAL A 264 1.39 -7.34 -0.33
N TYR A 265 1.50 -6.13 0.20
CA TYR A 265 2.44 -5.77 1.26
C TYR A 265 1.69 -5.65 2.58
N ALA A 266 2.31 -6.06 3.68
CA ALA A 266 1.77 -5.84 5.02
C ALA A 266 2.88 -5.49 6.01
N TYR A 267 2.61 -4.51 6.88
CA TYR A 267 3.47 -4.12 7.99
C TYR A 267 2.67 -4.10 9.28
N SER A 268 3.20 -4.71 10.33
CA SER A 268 2.62 -4.66 11.67
C SER A 268 2.61 -3.21 12.16
N LEU A 269 1.47 -2.76 12.69
CA LEU A 269 1.34 -1.45 13.33
C LEU A 269 1.95 -1.42 14.74
N GLU A 270 2.31 -2.57 15.30
CA GLU A 270 2.95 -2.66 16.62
C GLU A 270 4.46 -2.72 16.53
N THR A 271 5.00 -3.58 15.64
CA THR A 271 6.45 -3.80 15.53
C THR A 271 7.10 -3.04 14.38
N GLY A 272 6.32 -2.59 13.41
CA GLY A 272 6.83 -2.06 12.14
C GLY A 272 7.41 -3.13 11.21
N GLU A 273 7.47 -4.40 11.63
CA GLU A 273 7.99 -5.50 10.82
C GLU A 273 6.98 -5.90 9.74
N GLY A 274 7.48 -6.28 8.57
CA GLY A 274 6.64 -6.64 7.45
C GLY A 274 7.37 -6.69 6.12
N GLY A 275 6.59 -6.65 5.04
CA GLY A 275 7.10 -6.63 3.68
C GLY A 275 6.13 -7.26 2.68
N LEU A 276 6.71 -7.77 1.59
CA LEU A 276 5.98 -8.43 0.51
C LEU A 276 5.44 -9.79 0.98
N LEU A 277 4.12 -9.97 0.96
CA LEU A 277 3.44 -11.23 1.29
C LEU A 277 3.07 -12.05 0.06
N ILE A 278 2.64 -11.37 -1.00
CA ILE A 278 2.11 -11.99 -2.22
C ILE A 278 2.60 -11.17 -3.42
N ASN A 279 3.10 -11.85 -4.44
CA ASN A 279 3.42 -11.29 -5.75
C ASN A 279 3.13 -12.36 -6.80
N GLU A 280 1.91 -12.34 -7.32
CA GLU A 280 1.39 -13.37 -8.22
C GLU A 280 0.74 -12.71 -9.44
N ILE A 281 0.46 -13.51 -10.47
CA ILE A 281 -0.33 -13.07 -11.62
C ILE A 281 -1.66 -13.83 -11.61
N GLY A 282 -2.75 -13.08 -11.69
CA GLY A 282 -4.12 -13.60 -11.77
C GLY A 282 -4.71 -14.05 -10.44
N ALA A 283 -5.56 -15.08 -10.49
CA ALA A 283 -6.31 -15.54 -9.32
C ALA A 283 -5.39 -16.15 -8.24
N TYR A 284 -5.71 -15.86 -6.97
CA TYR A 284 -4.94 -16.34 -5.82
C TYR A 284 -5.88 -16.83 -4.71
N SER A 285 -5.44 -17.84 -3.97
CA SER A 285 -6.07 -18.28 -2.71
C SER A 285 -5.05 -19.00 -1.84
N GLY A 286 -4.64 -18.38 -0.74
CA GLY A 286 -3.65 -18.97 0.16
C GLY A 286 -3.66 -18.36 1.54
N VAL A 287 -2.90 -18.95 2.45
CA VAL A 287 -2.64 -18.43 3.78
C VAL A 287 -1.21 -17.88 3.82
N ARG A 288 -1.03 -16.71 4.41
CA ARG A 288 0.28 -16.08 4.63
C ARG A 288 0.43 -15.67 6.09
N PRO A 289 1.64 -15.76 6.67
CA PRO A 289 1.94 -15.10 7.93
C PRO A 289 1.64 -13.60 7.81
N LEU A 290 0.97 -13.04 8.81
CA LEU A 290 0.61 -11.62 8.89
C LEU A 290 0.39 -11.30 10.36
N SER A 291 1.12 -10.34 10.90
CA SER A 291 0.97 -9.92 12.30
C SER A 291 0.03 -8.72 12.39
N ALA A 292 -1.22 -8.95 12.79
CA ALA A 292 -2.19 -7.90 13.05
C ALA A 292 -2.00 -7.30 14.45
N PRO A 293 -2.35 -6.02 14.69
CA PRO A 293 -2.89 -5.07 13.72
C PRO A 293 -1.85 -4.67 12.67
N ALA A 294 -2.29 -4.45 11.42
CA ALA A 294 -1.41 -4.25 10.28
C ALA A 294 -1.92 -3.20 9.30
N LEU A 295 -0.99 -2.49 8.66
CA LEU A 295 -1.24 -1.71 7.45
C LEU A 295 -0.96 -2.60 6.23
N VAL A 296 -1.93 -2.70 5.32
CA VAL A 296 -1.85 -3.59 4.16
C VAL A 296 -2.12 -2.81 2.87
N GLN A 297 -1.24 -2.90 1.89
CA GLN A 297 -1.47 -2.37 0.54
C GLN A 297 -1.67 -3.53 -0.40
N ILE A 298 -2.75 -3.43 -1.16
CA ILE A 298 -3.15 -4.40 -2.16
C ILE A 298 -3.05 -3.70 -3.51
N THR A 299 -2.35 -4.32 -4.45
CA THR A 299 -2.43 -4.00 -5.89
C THR A 299 -3.17 -5.15 -6.56
N ALA A 300 -4.26 -4.85 -7.25
CA ALA A 300 -5.14 -5.87 -7.84
C ALA A 300 -5.99 -5.30 -8.98
N ASP A 301 -6.32 -6.12 -9.97
CA ASP A 301 -7.31 -5.80 -11.01
C ASP A 301 -8.68 -6.45 -10.74
N GLY A 302 -8.73 -7.42 -9.83
CA GLY A 302 -9.92 -8.16 -9.41
C GLY A 302 -10.42 -7.84 -8.01
N SER A 303 -11.37 -8.66 -7.56
CA SER A 303 -11.90 -8.65 -6.19
C SER A 303 -11.01 -9.46 -5.25
N TRP A 304 -10.84 -9.00 -4.02
CA TRP A 304 -10.01 -9.68 -3.03
C TRP A 304 -10.67 -9.77 -1.66
N THR A 305 -10.20 -10.71 -0.84
CA THR A 305 -10.63 -10.88 0.55
C THR A 305 -9.42 -11.13 1.45
N ILE A 306 -9.47 -10.63 2.68
CA ILE A 306 -8.54 -10.95 3.77
C ILE A 306 -9.38 -11.42 4.96
N THR A 307 -9.04 -12.56 5.53
CA THR A 307 -9.66 -13.08 6.76
C THR A 307 -8.61 -13.68 7.68
N PRO A 308 -8.70 -13.50 9.01
CA PRO A 308 -7.83 -14.19 9.96
C PRO A 308 -7.83 -15.71 9.73
N ALA A 309 -6.68 -16.36 9.89
CA ALA A 309 -6.48 -17.80 9.70
C ALA A 309 -5.83 -18.45 10.92
#